data_AF-A0A920C3Z7-F1
#
_entry.id   AF-A0A920C3Z7-F1
#
_cell.length_a   1.000
_cell.length_b   1.000
_cell.length_c   1.000
_cell.angle_alpha   90.00
_cell.angle_beta   90.00
_cell.angle_gamma   90.00
#
_symmetry.space_group_name_H-M   'P 1'
#
loop_
_entity.id
_entity.type
_entity.pdbx_description
1 polymer ?
#
loop_
_entity_poly.entity_id
_entity_poly.type
_entity_poly.pdbx_seq_one_letter_code
_entity_poly.pdbx_strand_id
1 'polypeptide(L)'
;MEMISFFQSFLETRDSFATFLLTLILIASTIDFLFGWINARFNKNVVFKSGIALFGIIKKIMYFIVLVFFIPASVLVPESVGIPALFALYIGYLISEINSILSHLELTEDGKKGELFREFMSRLLKSEKKE
;
A
#
# COMPACT_ATOMS: atom_id res chain seq x y z
N MET A 1 -0.45 -7.02 -29.66
CA MET A 1 0.89 -7.31 -29.11
C MET A 1 1.54 -6.09 -28.48
N GLU A 2 1.36 -4.88 -29.02
CA GLU A 2 1.96 -3.64 -28.47
C GLU A 2 1.63 -3.34 -27.00
N MET A 3 0.39 -3.61 -26.56
CA MET A 3 0.00 -3.41 -25.15
C MET A 3 0.77 -4.34 -24.20
N ILE A 4 0.97 -5.61 -24.58
CA ILE A 4 1.67 -6.58 -23.74
C ILE A 4 3.16 -6.22 -23.67
N SER A 5 3.78 -5.83 -24.78
CA SER A 5 5.17 -5.37 -24.80
C SER A 5 5.38 -4.10 -23.96
N PHE A 6 4.40 -3.19 -23.94
CA PHE A 6 4.44 -2.02 -23.05
C PHE A 6 4.44 -2.42 -21.57
N PHE A 7 3.67 -3.43 -21.17
CA PHE A 7 3.72 -3.91 -19.79
C PHE A 7 4.99 -4.70 -19.47
N GLN A 8 5.53 -5.43 -20.45
CA GLN A 8 6.78 -6.18 -20.30
C GLN A 8 7.98 -5.26 -20.10
N SER A 9 8.00 -4.05 -20.69
CA SER A 9 9.11 -3.11 -20.50
C SER A 9 9.27 -2.66 -19.04
N PHE A 10 8.19 -2.63 -18.26
CA PHE A 10 8.27 -2.37 -16.81
C PHE A 10 8.92 -3.51 -16.02
N LEU A 11 9.00 -4.72 -16.58
CA LEU A 11 9.60 -5.88 -15.95
C LEU A 11 11.08 -6.07 -16.32
N GLU A 12 11.61 -5.25 -17.23
CA GLU A 12 12.98 -5.39 -17.76
C GLU A 12 14.06 -5.11 -16.71
N THR A 13 13.82 -4.16 -15.81
CA THR A 13 14.78 -3.77 -14.77
C THR A 13 14.11 -3.73 -13.40
N ARG A 14 14.93 -3.89 -12.36
CA ARG A 14 14.46 -3.81 -10.96
C ARG A 14 13.89 -2.43 -10.62
N ASP A 15 14.49 -1.38 -11.16
CA ASP A 15 14.06 0.01 -10.94
C ASP A 15 12.74 0.31 -11.67
N SER A 16 12.63 -0.16 -12.92
CA SER A 16 11.38 -0.10 -13.68
C SER A 16 10.27 -0.86 -12.94
N PHE A 17 10.58 -2.03 -12.38
CA PHE A 17 9.61 -2.84 -11.65
C PHE A 17 9.18 -2.20 -10.33
N ALA A 18 10.11 -1.63 -9.57
CA ALA A 18 9.82 -0.86 -8.35
C ALA A 18 8.88 0.32 -8.65
N THR A 19 9.19 1.07 -9.70
CA THR A 19 8.41 2.23 -10.15
C THR A 19 7.02 1.82 -10.62
N PHE A 20 6.94 0.70 -11.33
CA PHE A 20 5.67 0.13 -11.77
C PHE A 20 4.77 -0.27 -10.59
N LEU A 21 5.34 -0.95 -9.57
CA LEU A 21 4.61 -1.29 -8.36
C LEU A 21 4.12 -0.04 -7.60
N LEU A 22 4.95 1.00 -7.45
CA LEU A 22 4.52 2.27 -6.85
C LEU A 22 3.37 2.92 -7.62
N THR A 23 3.42 2.85 -8.95
CA THR A 23 2.36 3.39 -9.81
C THR A 23 1.05 2.63 -9.59
N LEU A 24 1.10 1.30 -9.54
CA LEU A 24 -0.07 0.46 -9.23
C LEU A 24 -0.63 0.76 -7.84
N ILE A 25 0.23 0.96 -6.84
CA ILE A 25 -0.18 1.33 -5.49
C ILE A 25 -0.91 2.68 -5.49
N LEU A 26 -0.40 3.69 -6.20
CA LEU A 26 -1.04 5.00 -6.31
C LEU A 26 -2.43 4.90 -6.97
N ILE A 27 -2.53 4.12 -8.06
CA ILE A 27 -3.80 3.88 -8.74
C ILE A 27 -4.78 3.19 -7.78
N ALA A 28 -4.37 2.10 -7.12
CA ALA A 28 -5.20 1.37 -6.16
C ALA A 28 -5.63 2.27 -5.00
N SER A 29 -4.71 3.05 -4.42
CA SER A 29 -5.01 3.95 -3.31
C SER A 29 -5.98 5.06 -3.68
N THR A 30 -5.92 5.54 -4.93
CA THR A 30 -6.86 6.51 -5.49
C THR A 30 -8.25 5.89 -5.66
N ILE A 31 -8.32 4.70 -6.26
CA ILE A 31 -9.58 3.96 -6.45
C ILE A 31 -10.23 3.67 -5.09
N ASP A 32 -9.47 3.19 -4.12
CA ASP A 32 -9.93 2.93 -2.76
C ASP A 32 -10.52 4.19 -2.11
N PHE A 33 -9.82 5.31 -2.18
CA PHE A 33 -10.33 6.58 -1.65
C PHE A 33 -11.66 6.99 -2.31
N LEU A 34 -11.78 6.84 -3.63
CA LEU A 34 -13.02 7.14 -4.34
C LEU A 34 -14.17 6.24 -3.89
N PHE A 35 -13.93 4.94 -3.75
CA PHE A 35 -14.95 4.00 -3.27
C PHE A 35 -15.34 4.27 -1.82
N GLY A 36 -14.39 4.55 -0.93
CA GLY A 36 -14.66 4.93 0.45
C GLY A 36 -15.48 6.23 0.55
N TRP A 37 -15.18 7.21 -0.31
CA TRP A 37 -15.94 8.45 -0.40
C TRP A 37 -17.37 8.23 -0.91
N ILE A 38 -17.53 7.43 -1.98
CA ILE A 38 -18.85 7.06 -2.53
C ILE A 38 -19.67 6.38 -1.43
N ASN A 39 -19.11 5.35 -0.78
CA ASN A 39 -19.81 4.61 0.26
C ASN A 39 -20.26 5.53 1.41
N ALA A 40 -19.38 6.41 1.90
CA ALA A 40 -19.71 7.37 2.95
C ALA A 40 -20.79 8.39 2.56
N ARG A 41 -20.91 8.73 1.27
CA ARG A 41 -21.93 9.68 0.78
C ARG A 41 -23.31 9.05 0.59
N PHE A 42 -23.38 7.78 0.21
CA PHE A 42 -24.64 7.08 -0.02
C PHE A 42 -25.19 6.35 1.21
N ASN A 43 -24.34 6.08 2.21
CA ASN A 43 -24.79 5.51 3.48
C ASN A 43 -25.48 6.56 4.37
N LYS A 44 -26.81 6.46 4.52
CA LYS A 44 -27.63 7.37 5.35
C LYS A 44 -27.31 7.33 6.85
N ASN A 45 -26.57 6.32 7.30
CA ASN A 45 -26.19 6.12 8.70
C ASN A 45 -24.85 6.78 9.08
N VAL A 46 -24.13 7.37 8.13
CA VAL A 46 -22.83 8.00 8.38
C VAL A 46 -22.98 9.51 8.22
N VAL A 47 -22.83 10.25 9.33
CA VAL A 47 -22.76 11.71 9.26
C VAL A 47 -21.44 12.09 8.61
N PHE A 48 -21.49 12.47 7.34
CA PHE A 48 -20.31 12.90 6.61
C PHE A 48 -19.68 14.11 7.30
N LYS A 49 -18.49 13.92 7.88
CA LYS A 49 -17.66 15.00 8.45
C LYS A 49 -16.41 15.14 7.59
N SER A 50 -16.23 16.31 6.99
CA SER A 50 -15.07 16.64 6.14
C SER A 50 -13.72 16.32 6.80
N GLY A 51 -13.61 16.49 8.13
CA GLY A 51 -12.42 16.13 8.89
C GLY A 51 -12.07 14.63 8.82
N ILE A 52 -13.06 13.73 8.83
CA ILE A 52 -12.82 12.29 8.75
C ILE A 52 -12.28 11.90 7.37
N ALA A 53 -12.81 12.49 6.31
CA ALA A 53 -12.29 12.28 4.96
C ALA A 53 -10.85 12.78 4.80
N LEU A 54 -10.53 13.94 5.38
CA LEU A 54 -9.17 14.48 5.39
C LEU A 54 -8.19 13.55 6.12
N PHE A 55 -8.59 12.99 7.28
CA PHE A 55 -7.76 12.00 7.99
C PHE A 55 -7.47 10.75 7.14
N GLY A 56 -8.44 10.28 6.35
CA GLY A 56 -8.25 9.18 5.40
C GLY A 56 -7.17 9.49 4.36
N ILE A 57 -7.20 10.69 3.76
CA ILE A 57 -6.20 11.16 2.79
C ILE A 57 -4.82 11.27 3.45
N ILE A 58 -4.73 11.92 4.62
CA ILE A 58 -3.46 12.07 5.35
C ILE A 58 -2.84 10.70 5.63
N LYS A 59 -3.63 9.72 6.06
CA LYS A 59 -3.16 8.35 6.31
C LYS A 59 -2.56 7.72 5.05
N LYS A 60 -3.22 7.86 3.89
CA LYS A 60 -2.71 7.37 2.59
C LYS A 60 -1.41 8.05 2.18
N ILE A 61 -1.32 9.38 2.36
CA ILE A 61 -0.08 10.14 2.10
C ILE A 61 1.05 9.65 3.02
N MET A 62 0.78 9.44 4.31
CA MET A 62 1.77 8.92 5.25
C MET A 62 2.31 7.55 4.83
N TYR A 63 1.43 6.63 4.40
CA TYR A 63 1.89 5.36 3.87
C TYR A 63 2.72 5.52 2.59
N PHE A 64 2.32 6.41 1.69
CA PHE A 64 3.09 6.66 0.47
C PHE A 64 4.49 7.23 0.77
N ILE A 65 4.60 8.14 1.73
CA ILE A 65 5.91 8.66 2.20
C ILE A 65 6.79 7.51 2.70
N VAL A 66 6.22 6.57 3.47
CA VAL A 66 6.95 5.39 3.94
C VAL A 66 7.44 4.54 2.76
N LEU A 67 6.61 4.28 1.75
CA LEU A 67 7.01 3.50 0.57
C LEU A 67 8.17 4.16 -0.20
N VAL A 68 8.13 5.47 -0.36
CA VAL A 68 9.20 6.23 -1.04
C VAL A 68 10.47 6.27 -0.20
N PHE A 69 10.36 6.43 1.13
CA PHE A 69 11.49 6.41 2.05
C PHE A 69 12.28 5.10 1.99
N PHE A 70 11.58 3.97 1.80
CA PHE A 70 12.24 2.68 1.70
C PHE A 70 13.03 2.46 0.39
N ILE A 71 12.87 3.31 -0.62
CA ILE A 71 13.69 3.25 -1.85
C ILE A 71 15.17 3.48 -1.51
N PRO A 72 15.60 4.64 -0.98
CA PRO A 72 17.00 4.83 -0.60
C PRO A 72 17.42 3.89 0.53
N ALA A 73 16.52 3.55 1.45
CA ALA A 73 16.84 2.60 2.53
C ALA A 73 17.21 1.21 2.00
N SER A 74 16.57 0.76 0.91
CA SER A 74 16.85 -0.54 0.29
C SER A 74 18.28 -0.64 -0.26
N VAL A 75 18.91 0.49 -0.59
CA VAL A 75 20.29 0.57 -1.10
C VAL A 75 21.32 0.56 0.04
N LEU A 76 20.92 0.87 1.28
CA LEU A 76 21.82 0.89 2.45
C LEU A 76 22.14 -0.51 3.00
N VAL A 77 21.36 -1.52 2.61
CA VAL A 77 21.54 -2.93 3.00
C VAL A 77 22.04 -3.75 1.80
N PRO A 78 22.61 -4.95 2.04
CA PRO A 78 23.05 -5.82 0.97
C PRO A 78 21.95 -6.03 -0.07
N GLU A 79 22.31 -5.93 -1.36
CA GLU A 79 21.35 -5.97 -2.48
C GLU A 79 20.47 -7.23 -2.47
N SER A 80 21.05 -8.37 -2.06
CA SER A 80 20.35 -9.66 -1.90
C SER A 80 19.23 -9.65 -0.86
N VAL A 81 19.17 -8.63 0.00
CA VAL A 81 18.17 -8.46 1.05
C VAL A 81 17.33 -7.20 0.82
N GLY A 82 17.97 -6.08 0.50
CA GLY A 82 17.34 -4.76 0.36
C GLY A 82 16.28 -4.72 -0.74
N ILE A 83 16.62 -5.20 -1.95
CA ILE A 83 15.69 -5.16 -3.08
C ILE A 83 14.50 -6.12 -2.86
N PRO A 84 14.69 -7.40 -2.46
CA PRO A 84 13.57 -8.27 -2.14
C PRO A 84 12.68 -7.73 -1.02
N ALA A 85 13.25 -7.10 0.01
CA ALA A 85 12.47 -6.49 1.09
C ALA A 85 11.61 -5.32 0.58
N LEU A 86 12.15 -4.47 -0.31
CA LEU A 86 11.40 -3.40 -0.96
C LEU A 86 10.22 -3.94 -1.76
N PHE A 87 10.44 -4.98 -2.57
CA PHE A 87 9.38 -5.61 -3.36
C PHE A 87 8.33 -6.28 -2.47
N ALA A 88 8.73 -6.96 -1.40
CA ALA A 88 7.81 -7.53 -0.43
C ALA A 88 6.92 -6.47 0.23
N LEU A 89 7.51 -5.33 0.62
CA LEU A 89 6.77 -4.17 1.15
C LEU A 89 5.75 -3.65 0.13
N TYR A 90 6.16 -3.45 -1.12
CA TYR A 90 5.30 -2.89 -2.16
C TYR A 90 4.16 -3.83 -2.53
N ILE A 91 4.44 -5.12 -2.73
CA ILE A 91 3.43 -6.13 -3.01
C ILE A 91 2.46 -6.26 -1.82
N GLY A 92 2.97 -6.31 -0.59
CA GLY A 92 2.14 -6.35 0.61
C GLY A 92 1.20 -5.15 0.73
N TYR A 93 1.70 -3.95 0.42
CA TYR A 93 0.88 -2.74 0.41
C TYR A 93 -0.15 -2.75 -0.73
N LEU A 94 0.20 -3.20 -1.93
CA LEU A 94 -0.73 -3.33 -3.05
C LEU A 94 -1.87 -4.31 -2.72
N ILE A 95 -1.56 -5.47 -2.13
CA ILE A 95 -2.57 -6.41 -1.62
C ILE A 95 -3.42 -5.76 -0.52
N SER A 96 -2.81 -4.89 0.30
CA SER A 96 -3.54 -4.10 1.30
C SER A 96 -4.64 -3.26 0.66
N GLU A 97 -4.27 -2.41 -0.30
CA GLU A 97 -5.18 -1.51 -1.03
C GLU A 97 -6.22 -2.29 -1.83
N ILE A 98 -5.85 -3.40 -2.49
CA ILE A 98 -6.82 -4.23 -3.23
C ILE A 98 -7.93 -4.74 -2.30
N ASN A 99 -7.62 -5.30 -1.12
CA ASN A 99 -8.73 -5.77 -0.27
C ASN A 99 -9.53 -4.59 0.33
N SER A 100 -8.92 -3.42 0.50
CA SER A 100 -9.66 -2.22 0.94
C SER A 100 -10.72 -1.83 -0.10
N ILE A 101 -10.34 -1.84 -1.39
CA ILE A 101 -11.28 -1.65 -2.50
C ILE A 101 -12.38 -2.73 -2.47
N LEU A 102 -12.00 -4.00 -2.33
CA LEU A 102 -12.95 -5.13 -2.30
C LEU A 102 -13.91 -5.02 -1.12
N SER A 103 -13.47 -4.54 0.04
CA SER A 103 -14.33 -4.31 1.18
C SER A 103 -15.32 -3.18 0.94
N HIS A 104 -14.91 -2.08 0.29
CA HIS A 104 -15.84 -1.04 -0.14
C HIS A 104 -16.89 -1.55 -1.15
N LEU A 105 -16.61 -2.67 -1.83
CA LEU A 105 -17.54 -3.39 -2.71
C LEU A 105 -18.31 -4.51 -1.98
N GLU A 106 -18.17 -4.64 -0.66
CA GLU A 106 -18.76 -5.70 0.18
C GLU A 106 -18.31 -7.13 -0.18
N LEU A 107 -17.15 -7.27 -0.81
CA LEU A 107 -16.58 -8.56 -1.22
C LEU A 107 -15.64 -9.19 -0.16
N THR A 108 -15.22 -8.42 0.85
CA THR A 108 -14.33 -8.88 1.94
C THR A 108 -14.56 -8.09 3.24
N GLU A 109 -14.37 -8.69 4.43
CA GLU A 109 -14.50 -7.99 5.73
C GLU A 109 -13.19 -7.30 6.17
N ASP A 110 -13.25 -5.99 6.42
CA ASP A 110 -12.10 -5.06 6.54
C ASP A 110 -11.26 -5.13 7.83
N GLY A 111 -11.62 -5.95 8.83
CA GLY A 111 -11.25 -5.66 10.22
C GLY A 111 -9.79 -5.80 10.65
N LYS A 112 -8.91 -6.52 9.92
CA LYS A 112 -7.67 -7.09 10.51
C LYS A 112 -6.32 -6.47 10.07
N LYS A 113 -6.28 -5.62 9.05
CA LYS A 113 -4.98 -5.25 8.42
C LYS A 113 -4.12 -4.27 9.23
N GLY A 114 -4.76 -3.36 9.98
CA GLY A 114 -4.04 -2.46 10.89
C GLY A 114 -3.36 -3.21 12.03
N GLU A 115 -3.91 -4.35 12.46
CA GLU A 115 -3.35 -5.21 13.49
C GLU A 115 -2.19 -6.05 12.97
N LEU A 116 -2.28 -6.61 11.75
CA LEU A 116 -1.21 -7.42 11.16
C LEU A 116 0.08 -6.63 10.90
N PHE A 117 0.00 -5.39 10.41
CA PHE A 117 1.18 -4.53 10.24
C PHE A 117 1.78 -4.14 11.60
N ARG A 118 0.93 -3.82 12.59
CA ARG A 118 1.39 -3.54 13.96
C ARG A 118 2.04 -4.77 14.59
N GLU A 119 1.49 -5.96 14.37
CA GLU A 119 2.02 -7.22 14.87
C GLU A 119 3.36 -7.56 14.20
N PHE A 120 3.46 -7.41 12.88
CA PHE A 120 4.71 -7.56 12.12
C PHE A 120 5.78 -6.59 12.63
N MET A 121 5.48 -5.28 12.74
CA MET A 121 6.40 -4.28 13.28
C MET A 121 6.79 -4.58 14.73
N SER A 122 5.85 -5.05 15.56
CA SER A 122 6.13 -5.41 16.95
C SER A 122 7.04 -6.62 17.08
N ARG A 123 6.94 -7.59 16.17
CA ARG A 123 7.82 -8.77 16.11
C ARG A 123 9.22 -8.40 15.64
N LEU A 124 9.31 -7.51 14.65
CA LEU A 124 10.57 -7.03 14.07
C LEU A 124 11.36 -6.20 15.11
N LEU A 125 10.69 -5.25 15.78
CA LEU A 125 11.27 -4.42 16.84
C LEU A 125 11.56 -5.19 18.14
N LYS A 126 10.84 -6.29 18.44
CA LYS A 126 11.17 -7.15 19.59
C LYS A 126 12.38 -8.04 19.34
N SER A 127 12.73 -8.33 18.09
CA SER A 127 13.87 -9.21 17.80
C SER A 127 15.22 -8.55 18.12
N GLU A 128 15.30 -7.21 18.13
CA GLU A 128 16.50 -6.45 18.50
C GLU A 128 16.74 -6.36 20.02
N LYS A 129 15.84 -6.86 20.88
CA LYS A 129 15.94 -6.78 22.35
C LYS A 129 16.35 -8.10 23.04
N LYS A 130 17.09 -8.96 22.33
CA LYS A 130 17.76 -10.13 22.90
C LYS A 130 19.25 -10.10 22.57
N GLU A 131 19.96 -9.20 23.22
CA GLU A 131 21.36 -9.39 23.65
C GLU A 131 21.48 -8.93 25.10
#